data_AF-A0A4Y9YXX5-F1
#
_entry.id   AF-A0A4Y9YXX5-F1
#
_cell.length_a   1.000
_cell.length_b   1.000
_cell.length_c   1.000
_cell.angle_alpha   90.00
_cell.angle_beta   90.00
_cell.angle_gamma   90.00
#
_symmetry.space_group_name_H-M   'P 1'
#
loop_
_entity.id
_entity.type
_entity.pdbx_description
1 polymer ?
#
loop_
_entity_poly.entity_id
_entity_poly.type
_entity_poly.pdbx_seq_one_letter_code
_entity_poly.pdbx_strand_id
1 'polypeptide(L)'
;MAAQDNPDGGLTVTSRMRELYETPGYLATTRGGQELRDLYQLNSNKFNASKLSSFGLACYVAQLDEVGRMIVTGQAPPLNGTETPYKFSYATILVAGSQRIVYTPPGSGKFAETLKLLLSKGCPPDVPDICLYTALHHATMNHNSRPELARILLEHASNVNYLNKYGSSAISAALLSGHVGAVDILMEFGASLDIADADGFVPGNSFVNYGPQVTAAVTKWLRKRSGEQAPLDEKKCDFCGKKDDGNQLKLKACSACRSARYCSAACQRSHWKTHKTTCKAFTPSNTVALKPSYDDLGGPVMPIADFRRRALGLPTDATPAHHMCSAHQPAAFPKSVIVKIQVPYVGDMSREDQVRFASYASQSPMLVYTKKRDFVCQIKRPDNPAAYDRVAKIIREKGVGAAKGYFAAELKSADELIVKVGELLAEQPF
;
A
#
# COMPACT_ATOMS: atom_id res chain seq x y z
N MET A 1 40.19 -32.99 -12.45
CA MET A 1 39.13 -32.53 -11.52
C MET A 1 39.42 -31.06 -11.21
N ALA A 2 38.81 -30.14 -11.95
CA ALA A 2 38.86 -28.73 -11.58
C ALA A 2 38.11 -28.55 -10.25
N ALA A 3 38.67 -27.80 -9.31
CA ALA A 3 37.96 -27.41 -8.11
C ALA A 3 36.63 -26.79 -8.54
N GLN A 4 35.52 -27.37 -8.10
CA GLN A 4 34.22 -26.72 -8.23
C GLN A 4 34.28 -25.50 -7.31
N ASP A 5 34.66 -24.35 -7.86
CA ASP A 5 34.46 -23.07 -7.19
C ASP A 5 32.98 -22.99 -6.81
N ASN A 6 32.72 -23.03 -5.50
CA ASN A 6 31.37 -22.93 -4.96
C ASN A 6 30.74 -21.63 -5.48
N PRO A 7 29.57 -21.65 -6.14
CA PRO A 7 29.00 -20.46 -6.77
C PRO A 7 28.79 -19.36 -5.73
N ASP A 8 29.69 -18.37 -5.73
CA ASP A 8 29.72 -17.33 -4.71
C ASP A 8 28.80 -16.14 -5.06
N GLY A 9 28.41 -16.04 -6.35
CA GLY A 9 27.64 -14.92 -6.88
C GLY A 9 28.30 -13.56 -6.67
N GLY A 10 29.63 -13.50 -6.47
CA GLY A 10 30.38 -12.29 -6.12
C GLY A 10 30.11 -11.75 -4.72
N LEU A 11 29.30 -12.44 -3.92
CA LEU A 11 28.91 -12.00 -2.59
C LEU A 11 29.93 -12.45 -1.54
N THR A 12 30.06 -11.67 -0.48
CA THR A 12 30.92 -12.01 0.65
C THR A 12 30.18 -11.72 1.95
N VAL A 13 30.29 -12.66 2.88
CA VAL A 13 29.85 -12.48 4.27
C VAL A 13 31.08 -12.17 5.10
N THR A 14 31.17 -10.94 5.61
CA THR A 14 32.27 -10.54 6.49
C THR A 14 32.15 -11.22 7.86
N SER A 15 33.24 -11.31 8.61
CA SER A 15 33.21 -11.81 10.00
C SER A 15 32.20 -11.03 10.84
N ARG A 16 32.14 -9.71 10.65
CA ARG A 16 31.19 -8.84 11.35
C ARG A 16 29.73 -9.15 11.01
N MET A 17 29.41 -9.39 9.73
CA MET A 17 28.06 -9.81 9.34
C MET A 17 27.68 -11.13 10.03
N ARG A 18 28.62 -12.08 10.06
CA ARG A 18 28.42 -13.39 10.70
C ARG A 18 28.09 -13.25 12.19
N GLU A 19 28.88 -12.49 12.93
CA GLU A 19 28.61 -12.18 14.34
C GLU A 19 27.20 -11.62 14.56
N LEU A 20 26.76 -10.71 13.69
CA LEU A 20 25.47 -10.04 13.80
C LEU A 20 24.29 -10.98 13.47
N TYR A 21 24.33 -11.71 12.36
CA TYR A 21 23.18 -12.56 11.99
C TYR A 21 23.10 -13.86 12.81
N GLU A 22 24.21 -14.34 13.39
CA GLU A 22 24.25 -15.50 14.29
C GLU A 22 23.76 -15.17 15.71
N THR A 23 23.62 -13.89 16.07
CA THR A 23 23.06 -13.45 17.36
C THR A 23 21.68 -14.10 17.60
N PRO A 24 21.41 -14.80 18.71
CA PRO A 24 20.12 -15.47 18.92
C PRO A 24 18.90 -14.52 18.87
N GLY A 25 17.80 -15.01 18.29
CA GLY A 25 16.54 -14.26 18.18
C GLY A 25 16.56 -13.15 17.12
N TYR A 26 15.62 -12.21 17.25
CA TYR A 26 15.53 -11.04 16.37
C TYR A 26 16.52 -9.95 16.77
N LEU A 27 17.02 -9.23 15.77
CA LEU A 27 18.06 -8.22 15.89
C LEU A 27 17.44 -6.82 15.81
N ALA A 28 17.32 -6.17 16.97
CA ALA A 28 16.85 -4.79 17.08
C ALA A 28 17.86 -3.82 16.47
N THR A 29 17.39 -2.64 16.05
CA THR A 29 18.22 -1.57 15.47
C THR A 29 19.41 -1.21 16.36
N THR A 30 19.17 -1.04 17.66
CA THR A 30 20.19 -0.68 18.66
C THR A 30 21.19 -1.79 18.99
N ARG A 31 20.87 -3.05 18.64
CA ARG A 31 21.72 -4.22 18.92
C ARG A 31 22.51 -4.68 17.68
N GLY A 32 22.77 -3.78 16.74
CA GLY A 32 23.48 -4.07 15.50
C GLY A 32 22.57 -4.41 14.31
N GLY A 33 21.25 -4.27 14.45
CA GLY A 33 20.30 -4.48 13.36
C GLY A 33 20.50 -3.49 12.20
N GLN A 34 20.77 -2.22 12.51
CA GLN A 34 21.07 -1.25 11.45
C GLN A 34 22.41 -1.55 10.79
N GLU A 35 23.43 -1.87 11.58
CA GLU A 35 24.75 -2.24 11.06
C GLU A 35 24.67 -3.43 10.10
N LEU A 36 23.90 -4.47 10.45
CA LEU A 36 23.69 -5.63 9.58
C LEU A 36 22.96 -5.23 8.29
N ARG A 37 21.96 -4.35 8.34
CA ARG A 37 21.27 -3.85 7.13
C ARG A 37 22.24 -3.13 6.20
N ASP A 38 23.06 -2.24 6.74
CA ASP A 38 24.02 -1.46 5.98
C ASP A 38 25.10 -2.36 5.35
N LEU A 39 25.64 -3.30 6.11
CA LEU A 39 26.62 -4.27 5.63
C LEU A 39 26.04 -5.22 4.57
N TYR A 40 24.81 -5.70 4.77
CA TYR A 40 24.09 -6.54 3.81
C TYR A 40 23.88 -5.78 2.49
N GLN A 41 23.40 -4.54 2.56
CA GLN A 41 23.17 -3.71 1.38
C GLN A 41 24.48 -3.41 0.64
N LEU A 42 25.52 -2.98 1.36
CA LEU A 42 26.82 -2.64 0.79
C LEU A 42 27.45 -3.82 0.05
N ASN A 43 27.41 -5.02 0.66
CA ASN A 43 28.01 -6.20 0.05
C ASN A 43 27.12 -6.83 -1.04
N SER A 44 25.80 -6.63 -0.99
CA SER A 44 24.87 -7.03 -2.05
C SER A 44 25.15 -6.33 -3.39
N ASN A 45 25.76 -5.13 -3.38
CA ASN A 45 26.15 -4.41 -4.60
C ASN A 45 27.27 -5.12 -5.39
N LYS A 46 27.98 -6.08 -4.78
CA LYS A 46 29.02 -6.88 -5.45
C LYS A 46 28.46 -8.11 -6.17
N PHE A 47 27.15 -8.31 -6.14
CA PHE A 47 26.51 -9.45 -6.77
C PHE A 47 26.87 -9.53 -8.26
N ASN A 48 27.37 -10.69 -8.68
CA ASN A 48 27.72 -10.99 -10.06
C ASN A 48 27.05 -12.31 -10.49
N ALA A 49 26.06 -12.20 -11.37
CA ALA A 49 25.33 -13.35 -11.90
C ALA A 49 26.22 -14.35 -12.66
N SER A 50 27.34 -13.91 -13.25
CA SER A 50 28.26 -14.80 -13.96
C SER A 50 29.01 -15.77 -13.03
N LYS A 51 28.94 -15.55 -11.71
CA LYS A 51 29.52 -16.43 -10.68
C LYS A 51 28.48 -17.34 -10.01
N LEU A 52 27.26 -17.37 -10.53
CA LEU A 52 26.28 -18.40 -10.17
C LEU A 52 26.62 -19.73 -10.86
N SER A 53 26.05 -20.82 -10.37
CA SER A 53 26.10 -22.08 -11.12
C SER A 53 25.34 -21.93 -12.45
N SER A 54 25.53 -22.87 -13.39
CA SER A 54 24.77 -22.88 -14.64
C SER A 54 23.25 -22.89 -14.39
N PHE A 55 22.79 -23.64 -13.37
CA PHE A 55 21.37 -23.68 -13.01
C PHE A 55 20.91 -22.38 -12.33
N GLY A 56 21.72 -21.84 -11.43
CA GLY A 56 21.45 -20.56 -10.76
C GLY A 56 21.36 -19.41 -11.76
N LEU A 57 22.27 -19.34 -12.74
CA LEU A 57 22.23 -18.35 -13.81
C LEU A 57 20.98 -18.52 -14.69
N ALA A 58 20.63 -19.75 -15.09
CA ALA A 58 19.42 -20.02 -15.87
C ALA A 58 18.14 -19.57 -15.14
N CYS A 59 18.08 -19.77 -13.81
CA CYS A 59 17.01 -19.24 -12.95
C CYS A 59 17.03 -17.71 -12.89
N TYR A 60 18.21 -17.11 -12.70
CA TYR A 60 18.39 -15.65 -12.62
C TYR A 60 17.90 -14.94 -13.89
N VAL A 61 18.21 -15.46 -15.08
CA VAL A 61 17.75 -14.87 -16.34
C VAL A 61 16.37 -15.36 -16.80
N ALA A 62 15.76 -16.28 -16.06
CA ALA A 62 14.48 -16.94 -16.36
C ALA A 62 14.44 -17.59 -17.76
N GLN A 63 15.42 -18.46 -18.03
CA GLN A 63 15.42 -19.34 -19.20
C GLN A 63 14.56 -20.59 -18.91
N LEU A 64 13.24 -20.44 -19.07
CA LEU A 64 12.25 -21.47 -18.75
C LEU A 64 12.59 -22.86 -19.32
N ASP A 65 12.93 -22.91 -20.60
CA ASP A 65 13.13 -24.16 -21.33
C ASP A 65 14.39 -24.89 -20.84
N GLU A 66 15.46 -24.13 -20.55
CA GLU A 66 16.71 -24.67 -20.01
C GLU A 66 16.56 -25.14 -18.57
N VAL A 67 15.90 -24.35 -17.71
CA VAL A 67 15.58 -24.75 -16.33
C VAL A 67 14.76 -26.05 -16.32
N GLY A 68 13.73 -26.13 -17.16
CA GLY A 68 12.91 -27.34 -17.31
C GLY A 68 13.72 -28.55 -17.77
N ARG A 69 14.58 -28.36 -18.76
CA ARG A 69 15.50 -29.40 -19.26
C ARG A 69 16.40 -29.91 -18.14
N MET A 70 17.09 -29.03 -17.42
CA MET A 70 18.02 -29.41 -16.36
C MET A 70 17.34 -30.19 -15.23
N ILE A 71 16.10 -29.81 -14.86
CA ILE A 71 15.31 -30.55 -13.86
C ILE A 71 14.97 -31.95 -14.35
N VAL A 72 14.46 -32.09 -15.58
CA VAL A 72 14.05 -33.39 -16.13
C VAL A 72 15.23 -34.33 -16.34
N THR A 73 16.38 -33.80 -16.78
CA THR A 73 17.59 -34.61 -17.01
C THR A 73 18.37 -34.89 -15.73
N GLY A 74 17.93 -34.42 -14.56
CA GLY A 74 18.64 -34.58 -13.29
C GLY A 74 19.96 -33.80 -13.20
N GLN A 75 20.15 -32.80 -14.07
CA GLN A 75 21.32 -31.90 -14.05
C GLN A 75 21.12 -30.73 -13.08
N ALA A 76 19.87 -30.45 -12.70
CA ALA A 76 19.58 -29.47 -11.67
C ALA A 76 20.05 -29.96 -10.29
N PRO A 77 20.65 -29.07 -9.47
CA PRO A 77 20.89 -29.36 -8.06
C PRO A 77 19.56 -29.55 -7.31
N PRO A 78 19.59 -30.08 -6.07
CA PRO A 78 18.41 -30.15 -5.23
C PRO A 78 17.71 -28.79 -5.11
N LEU A 79 16.43 -28.71 -5.45
CA LEU A 79 15.70 -27.44 -5.53
C LEU A 79 15.44 -26.78 -4.16
N ASN A 80 15.67 -27.50 -3.07
CA ASN A 80 15.69 -26.98 -1.70
C ASN A 80 17.07 -26.42 -1.28
N GLY A 81 18.06 -26.49 -2.16
CA GLY A 81 19.38 -25.92 -1.95
C GLY A 81 19.40 -24.40 -2.13
N THR A 82 20.58 -23.83 -1.88
CA THR A 82 20.86 -22.40 -2.00
C THR A 82 22.22 -22.18 -2.66
N GLU A 83 22.40 -21.04 -3.32
CA GLU A 83 23.70 -20.58 -3.80
C GLU A 83 24.14 -19.31 -3.07
N THR A 84 25.40 -18.92 -3.30
CA THR A 84 26.08 -17.76 -2.71
C THR A 84 26.29 -17.86 -1.19
N PRO A 85 27.24 -17.11 -0.62
CA PRO A 85 27.39 -16.97 0.83
C PRO A 85 26.15 -16.43 1.54
N TYR A 86 25.24 -15.77 0.82
CA TYR A 86 24.00 -15.25 1.38
C TYR A 86 22.91 -16.31 1.48
N LYS A 87 23.13 -17.51 0.92
CA LYS A 87 22.15 -18.60 0.87
C LYS A 87 20.88 -18.22 0.11
N PHE A 88 21.03 -17.63 -1.07
CA PHE A 88 19.90 -17.36 -1.94
C PHE A 88 19.35 -18.66 -2.52
N SER A 89 18.06 -18.92 -2.29
CA SER A 89 17.34 -20.01 -2.95
C SER A 89 17.13 -19.71 -4.44
N TYR A 90 16.77 -20.74 -5.21
CA TYR A 90 16.48 -20.56 -6.64
C TYR A 90 15.30 -19.60 -6.91
N ALA A 91 14.30 -19.59 -6.03
CA ALA A 91 13.22 -18.59 -6.07
C ALA A 91 13.74 -17.17 -5.81
N THR A 92 14.60 -16.99 -4.80
CA THR A 92 15.23 -15.69 -4.50
C THR A 92 16.14 -15.21 -5.63
N ILE A 93 16.93 -16.10 -6.24
CA ILE A 93 17.79 -15.79 -7.40
C ILE A 93 16.94 -15.32 -8.60
N LEU A 94 15.84 -16.01 -8.89
CA LEU A 94 14.93 -15.62 -9.97
C LEU A 94 14.29 -14.26 -9.70
N VAL A 95 13.78 -14.03 -8.48
CA VAL A 95 13.23 -12.73 -8.09
C VAL A 95 14.30 -11.64 -8.21
N ALA A 96 15.52 -11.92 -7.76
CA ALA A 96 16.65 -11.00 -7.86
C ALA A 96 16.99 -10.63 -9.32
N GLY A 97 16.95 -11.59 -10.23
CA GLY A 97 17.16 -11.36 -11.66
C GLY A 97 16.05 -10.53 -12.29
N SER A 98 14.80 -10.79 -11.92
CA SER A 98 13.67 -9.98 -12.37
C SER A 98 13.85 -8.49 -12.01
N GLN A 99 14.48 -8.17 -10.88
CA GLN A 99 14.64 -6.78 -10.45
C GLN A 99 15.88 -6.07 -10.99
N ARG A 100 16.88 -6.83 -11.46
CA ARG A 100 18.23 -6.33 -11.78
C ARG A 100 18.56 -6.41 -13.27
N ILE A 101 17.91 -7.28 -14.03
CA ILE A 101 18.16 -7.43 -15.47
C ILE A 101 17.48 -6.28 -16.22
N VAL A 102 18.29 -5.51 -16.95
CA VAL A 102 17.83 -4.43 -17.83
C VAL A 102 17.54 -4.94 -19.25
N TYR A 103 18.34 -5.88 -19.75
CA TYR A 103 18.19 -6.50 -21.06
C TYR A 103 18.09 -8.02 -20.94
N THR A 104 17.00 -8.59 -21.45
CA THR A 104 16.77 -10.03 -21.45
C THR A 104 17.36 -10.67 -22.71
N PRO A 105 18.29 -11.62 -22.58
CA PRO A 105 18.73 -12.44 -23.70
C PRO A 105 17.56 -13.13 -24.43
N PRO A 106 17.69 -13.44 -25.73
CA PRO A 106 16.70 -14.24 -26.45
C PRO A 106 16.39 -15.54 -25.71
N GLY A 107 15.10 -15.87 -25.57
CA GLY A 107 14.64 -17.05 -24.84
C GLY A 107 14.66 -16.93 -23.31
N SER A 108 14.96 -15.76 -22.75
CA SER A 108 14.97 -15.48 -21.32
C SER A 108 13.86 -14.49 -20.90
N GLY A 109 13.73 -14.20 -19.60
CA GLY A 109 12.81 -13.18 -19.08
C GLY A 109 11.41 -13.71 -18.76
N LYS A 110 11.16 -15.02 -18.89
CA LYS A 110 9.91 -15.69 -18.54
C LYS A 110 9.79 -15.93 -17.03
N PHE A 111 9.90 -14.86 -16.23
CA PHE A 111 10.06 -14.96 -14.76
C PHE A 111 8.86 -15.64 -14.08
N ALA A 112 7.64 -15.27 -14.48
CA ALA A 112 6.43 -15.82 -13.88
C ALA A 112 6.30 -17.33 -14.16
N GLU A 113 6.51 -17.75 -15.40
CA GLU A 113 6.44 -19.14 -15.82
C GLU A 113 7.56 -19.97 -15.20
N THR A 114 8.78 -19.43 -15.17
CA THR A 114 9.93 -20.12 -14.58
C THR A 114 9.76 -20.29 -13.07
N LEU A 115 9.20 -19.30 -12.38
CA LEU A 115 8.91 -19.40 -10.95
C LEU A 115 7.82 -20.45 -10.67
N LYS A 116 6.72 -20.44 -11.44
CA LYS A 116 5.68 -21.48 -11.36
C LYS A 116 6.26 -22.87 -11.60
N LEU A 117 7.14 -23.03 -12.59
CA LEU A 117 7.81 -24.29 -12.86
C LEU A 117 8.62 -24.76 -11.63
N LEU A 118 9.51 -23.90 -11.10
CA LEU A 118 10.34 -24.24 -9.94
C LEU A 118 9.48 -24.69 -8.74
N LEU A 119 8.45 -23.92 -8.41
CA LEU A 119 7.54 -24.21 -7.29
C LEU A 119 6.77 -25.53 -7.53
N SER A 120 6.25 -25.74 -8.74
CA SER A 120 5.55 -26.98 -9.12
C SER A 120 6.44 -28.24 -9.08
N LYS A 121 7.77 -28.06 -9.15
CA LYS A 121 8.77 -29.13 -9.06
C LYS A 121 9.35 -29.30 -7.65
N GLY A 122 8.77 -28.62 -6.66
CA GLY A 122 9.14 -28.79 -5.25
C GLY A 122 10.24 -27.84 -4.76
N CYS A 123 10.54 -26.75 -5.49
CA CYS A 123 11.32 -25.66 -4.92
C CYS A 123 10.53 -25.05 -3.74
N PRO A 124 11.08 -24.98 -2.51
CA PRO A 124 10.34 -24.43 -1.39
C PRO A 124 10.24 -22.90 -1.49
N PRO A 125 9.06 -22.30 -1.27
CA PRO A 125 8.87 -20.85 -1.43
C PRO A 125 9.54 -20.02 -0.34
N ASP A 126 9.73 -20.59 0.85
CA ASP A 126 10.13 -19.87 2.06
C ASP A 126 11.56 -20.19 2.53
N VAL A 127 12.45 -20.61 1.63
CA VAL A 127 13.87 -20.80 1.99
C VAL A 127 14.49 -19.43 2.34
N PRO A 128 14.96 -19.23 3.58
CA PRO A 128 15.52 -17.96 4.02
C PRO A 128 16.98 -17.77 3.61
N ASP A 129 17.36 -16.53 3.35
CA ASP A 129 18.76 -16.11 3.28
C ASP A 129 19.39 -15.92 4.68
N ILE A 130 20.66 -15.48 4.76
CA ILE A 130 21.36 -15.26 6.03
C ILE A 130 20.70 -14.23 6.97
N CYS A 131 19.86 -13.33 6.44
CA CYS A 131 19.07 -12.37 7.21
C CYS A 131 17.60 -12.78 7.33
N LEU A 132 17.31 -14.05 7.05
CA LEU A 132 15.97 -14.63 7.08
C LEU A 132 14.98 -14.00 6.09
N TYR A 133 15.47 -13.34 5.04
CA TYR A 133 14.59 -12.91 3.95
C TYR A 133 14.26 -14.10 3.04
N THR A 134 12.98 -14.30 2.79
CA THR A 134 12.47 -15.26 1.79
C THR A 134 12.31 -14.60 0.43
N ALA A 135 12.03 -15.39 -0.62
CA ALA A 135 11.73 -14.86 -1.95
C ALA A 135 10.58 -13.84 -1.94
N LEU A 136 9.59 -14.02 -1.04
CA LEU A 136 8.46 -13.10 -0.89
C LEU A 136 8.92 -11.73 -0.37
N HIS A 137 9.84 -11.68 0.60
CA HIS A 137 10.40 -10.42 1.07
C HIS A 137 11.13 -9.68 -0.06
N HIS A 138 11.99 -10.39 -0.78
CA HIS A 138 12.73 -9.84 -1.91
C HIS A 138 11.78 -9.30 -3.00
N ALA A 139 10.66 -9.99 -3.27
CA ALA A 139 9.68 -9.57 -4.27
C ALA A 139 8.95 -8.25 -3.92
N THR A 140 8.89 -7.88 -2.63
CA THR A 140 8.09 -6.74 -2.14
C THR A 140 8.87 -5.58 -1.54
N MET A 141 10.17 -5.75 -1.23
CA MET A 141 10.94 -4.73 -0.48
C MET A 141 11.60 -3.63 -1.32
N ASN A 142 11.86 -3.88 -2.61
CA ASN A 142 12.66 -3.00 -3.47
C ASN A 142 11.79 -2.13 -4.40
N HIS A 143 12.32 -0.97 -4.85
CA HIS A 143 11.66 -0.05 -5.80
C HIS A 143 11.19 -0.73 -7.09
N ASN A 144 11.91 -1.78 -7.53
CA ASN A 144 11.52 -2.65 -8.64
C ASN A 144 10.63 -3.83 -8.19
N SER A 145 9.79 -3.64 -7.17
CA SER A 145 8.91 -4.68 -6.64
C SER A 145 8.17 -5.40 -7.76
N ARG A 146 7.97 -6.72 -7.60
CA ARG A 146 7.30 -7.56 -8.59
C ARG A 146 6.05 -8.16 -7.96
N PRO A 147 4.95 -7.38 -7.82
CA PRO A 147 3.70 -7.88 -7.23
C PRO A 147 3.20 -9.18 -7.86
N GLU A 148 3.40 -9.36 -9.17
CA GLU A 148 3.08 -10.61 -9.88
C GLU A 148 3.83 -11.83 -9.30
N LEU A 149 5.14 -11.72 -9.07
CA LEU A 149 5.92 -12.82 -8.50
C LEU A 149 5.56 -13.07 -7.04
N ALA A 150 5.25 -12.01 -6.29
CA ALA A 150 4.74 -12.13 -4.92
C ALA A 150 3.42 -12.92 -4.88
N ARG A 151 2.48 -12.65 -5.80
CA ARG A 151 1.25 -13.44 -5.94
C ARG A 151 1.54 -14.90 -6.22
N ILE A 152 2.44 -15.21 -7.16
CA ILE A 152 2.78 -16.60 -7.50
C ILE A 152 3.34 -17.35 -6.28
N LEU A 153 4.22 -16.73 -5.50
CA LEU A 153 4.76 -17.32 -4.27
C LEU A 153 3.64 -17.62 -3.26
N LEU A 154 2.72 -16.68 -3.06
CA LEU A 154 1.59 -16.83 -2.14
C LEU A 154 0.59 -17.90 -2.61
N GLU A 155 0.32 -17.99 -3.91
CA GLU A 155 -0.51 -19.05 -4.52
C GLU A 155 0.10 -20.45 -4.32
N HIS A 156 1.43 -20.54 -4.14
CA HIS A 156 2.15 -21.77 -3.83
C HIS A 156 2.50 -21.89 -2.34
N ALA A 157 1.63 -21.37 -1.48
CA ALA A 157 1.69 -21.53 -0.02
C ALA A 157 2.93 -20.90 0.66
N SER A 158 3.52 -19.85 0.08
CA SER A 158 4.48 -19.00 0.82
C SER A 158 3.80 -18.39 2.03
N ASN A 159 4.46 -18.44 3.19
CA ASN A 159 3.98 -17.83 4.42
C ASN A 159 4.05 -16.30 4.33
N VAL A 160 2.89 -15.67 4.14
CA VAL A 160 2.73 -14.21 4.06
C VAL A 160 3.29 -13.46 5.29
N ASN A 161 3.33 -14.12 6.45
CA ASN A 161 3.79 -13.56 7.73
C ASN A 161 5.16 -14.11 8.16
N TYR A 162 5.94 -14.70 7.24
CA TYR A 162 7.31 -15.13 7.55
C TYR A 162 8.13 -13.94 8.06
N LEU A 163 8.92 -14.13 9.12
CA LEU A 163 9.67 -13.06 9.77
C LEU A 163 11.15 -13.14 9.46
N ASN A 164 11.71 -12.00 9.05
CA ASN A 164 13.14 -11.86 8.82
C ASN A 164 13.94 -11.70 10.13
N LYS A 165 15.25 -11.46 10.03
CA LYS A 165 16.15 -11.30 11.18
C LYS A 165 15.78 -10.13 12.09
N TYR A 166 15.03 -9.16 11.57
CA TYR A 166 14.59 -7.96 12.28
C TYR A 166 13.18 -8.12 12.85
N GLY A 167 12.57 -9.29 12.77
CA GLY A 167 11.19 -9.53 13.22
C GLY A 167 10.13 -8.93 12.30
N SER A 168 10.51 -8.45 11.11
CA SER A 168 9.59 -7.84 10.16
C SER A 168 9.09 -8.88 9.15
N SER A 169 7.82 -8.78 8.76
CA SER A 169 7.26 -9.54 7.64
C SER A 169 7.33 -8.76 6.33
N ALA A 170 6.97 -9.41 5.22
CA ALA A 170 6.99 -8.82 3.88
C ALA A 170 6.13 -7.55 3.75
N ILE A 171 5.06 -7.41 4.55
CA ILE A 171 4.19 -6.22 4.51
C ILE A 171 4.85 -4.98 5.11
N SER A 172 5.71 -5.15 6.13
CA SER A 172 6.41 -4.03 6.76
C SER A 172 7.28 -3.29 5.75
N ALA A 173 8.05 -4.04 4.94
CA ALA A 173 8.86 -3.46 3.87
C ALA A 173 8.00 -2.83 2.76
N ALA A 174 6.92 -3.49 2.34
CA ALA A 174 6.03 -2.98 1.30
C ALA A 174 5.37 -1.64 1.70
N LEU A 175 5.00 -1.47 2.97
CA LEU A 175 4.44 -0.23 3.52
C LEU A 175 5.46 0.89 3.54
N LEU A 176 6.68 0.63 4.03
CA LEU A 176 7.78 1.60 4.07
C LEU A 176 8.12 2.08 2.65
N SER A 177 8.26 1.15 1.70
CA SER A 177 8.61 1.49 0.31
C SER A 177 7.44 2.11 -0.48
N GLY A 178 6.19 2.04 0.03
CA GLY A 178 5.01 2.61 -0.61
C GLY A 178 4.49 1.79 -1.80
N HIS A 179 4.81 0.50 -1.86
CA HIS A 179 4.45 -0.39 -2.97
C HIS A 179 3.02 -0.87 -2.87
N VAL A 180 2.08 -0.02 -3.28
CA VAL A 180 0.63 -0.26 -3.18
C VAL A 180 0.21 -1.61 -3.77
N GLY A 181 0.77 -2.02 -4.90
CA GLY A 181 0.48 -3.33 -5.50
C GLY A 181 0.92 -4.51 -4.63
N ALA A 182 2.10 -4.42 -4.02
CA ALA A 182 2.57 -5.44 -3.08
C ALA A 182 1.72 -5.44 -1.79
N VAL A 183 1.36 -4.27 -1.26
CA VAL A 183 0.46 -4.15 -0.10
C VAL A 183 -0.92 -4.76 -0.39
N ASP A 184 -1.51 -4.50 -1.56
CA ASP A 184 -2.82 -5.04 -1.94
C ASP A 184 -2.78 -6.58 -1.99
N ILE A 185 -1.74 -7.17 -2.60
CA ILE A 185 -1.57 -8.62 -2.70
C ILE A 185 -1.28 -9.25 -1.33
N LEU A 186 -0.38 -8.68 -0.53
CA LEU A 186 -0.08 -9.22 0.80
C LEU A 186 -1.33 -9.21 1.70
N MET A 187 -2.11 -8.12 1.65
CA MET A 187 -3.38 -8.03 2.39
C MET A 187 -4.45 -8.98 1.87
N GLU A 188 -4.51 -9.23 0.55
CA GLU A 188 -5.38 -10.25 -0.06
C GLU A 188 -5.11 -11.64 0.53
N PHE A 189 -3.83 -11.99 0.68
CA PHE A 189 -3.40 -13.29 1.20
C PHE A 189 -3.28 -13.35 2.74
N GLY A 190 -3.88 -12.40 3.46
CA GLY A 190 -3.99 -12.49 4.91
C GLY A 190 -2.78 -11.99 5.71
N ALA A 191 -1.95 -11.11 5.15
CA ALA A 191 -0.90 -10.43 5.92
C ALA A 191 -1.48 -9.79 7.19
N SER A 192 -0.78 -9.99 8.30
CA SER A 192 -1.09 -9.36 9.59
C SER A 192 -0.40 -8.01 9.70
N LEU A 193 -1.11 -7.04 10.25
CA LEU A 193 -0.58 -5.72 10.57
C LEU A 193 -0.20 -5.58 12.06
N ASP A 194 -0.47 -6.61 12.86
CA ASP A 194 -0.33 -6.58 14.32
C ASP A 194 0.98 -7.23 14.79
N ILE A 195 1.83 -7.67 13.85
CA ILE A 195 3.13 -8.25 14.16
C ILE A 195 4.13 -7.13 14.45
N ALA A 196 4.60 -7.07 15.68
CA ALA A 196 5.68 -6.17 16.09
C ALA A 196 7.04 -6.70 15.59
N ASP A 197 7.86 -5.81 15.05
CA ASP A 197 9.26 -6.12 14.76
C ASP A 197 10.15 -6.06 16.02
N ALA A 198 11.45 -6.27 15.86
CA ALA A 198 12.42 -6.28 16.95
C ALA A 198 12.56 -4.94 17.70
N ASP A 199 12.10 -3.85 17.09
CA ASP A 199 12.10 -2.50 17.66
C ASP A 199 10.71 -2.12 18.21
N GLY A 200 9.76 -3.08 18.22
CA GLY A 200 8.39 -2.87 18.71
C GLY A 200 7.50 -2.14 17.70
N PHE A 201 7.95 -1.95 16.46
CA PHE A 201 7.14 -1.30 15.44
C PHE A 201 6.03 -2.24 14.95
N VAL A 202 4.78 -1.79 15.08
CA VAL A 202 3.59 -2.48 14.59
C VAL A 202 3.05 -1.76 13.35
N PRO A 203 3.04 -2.40 12.16
CA PRO A 203 2.56 -1.79 10.93
C PRO A 203 1.16 -1.15 11.03
N GLY A 204 0.25 -1.80 11.75
CA GLY A 204 -1.13 -1.35 11.98
C GLY A 204 -1.24 0.01 12.66
N ASN A 205 -0.26 0.40 13.49
CA ASN A 205 -0.31 1.67 14.22
C ASN A 205 0.04 2.87 13.35
N SER A 206 0.67 2.68 12.18
CA SER A 206 1.18 3.80 11.40
C SER A 206 1.00 3.69 9.89
N PHE A 207 0.25 2.69 9.39
CA PHE A 207 0.04 2.52 7.94
C PHE A 207 -0.59 3.76 7.28
N VAL A 208 -1.40 4.52 8.02
CA VAL A 208 -2.05 5.76 7.57
C VAL A 208 -1.08 6.88 7.18
N ASN A 209 0.17 6.77 7.60
CA ASN A 209 1.22 7.74 7.37
C ASN A 209 2.09 7.41 6.13
N TYR A 210 1.90 6.25 5.49
CA TYR A 210 2.65 5.86 4.27
C TYR A 210 1.98 6.29 2.96
N GLY A 211 0.94 7.10 3.04
CA GLY A 211 0.27 7.69 1.88
C GLY A 211 -1.17 7.23 1.68
N PRO A 212 -1.97 8.00 0.94
CA PRO A 212 -3.39 7.75 0.79
C PRO A 212 -3.69 6.48 0.01
N GLN A 213 -2.86 6.10 -0.97
CA GLN A 213 -3.03 4.86 -1.72
C GLN A 213 -2.80 3.62 -0.84
N VAL A 214 -1.74 3.64 -0.03
CA VAL A 214 -1.45 2.58 0.94
C VAL A 214 -2.58 2.49 1.98
N THR A 215 -3.00 3.63 2.52
CA THR A 215 -4.11 3.71 3.48
C THR A 215 -5.39 3.10 2.89
N ALA A 216 -5.73 3.45 1.65
CA ALA A 216 -6.92 2.94 0.98
C ALA A 216 -6.81 1.43 0.72
N ALA A 217 -5.65 0.94 0.26
CA ALA A 217 -5.42 -0.50 0.04
C ALA A 217 -5.58 -1.30 1.34
N VAL A 218 -4.92 -0.89 2.42
CA VAL A 218 -5.04 -1.55 3.72
C VAL A 218 -6.48 -1.52 4.23
N THR A 219 -7.13 -0.36 4.23
CA THR A 219 -8.47 -0.20 4.81
C THR A 219 -9.53 -0.97 4.02
N LYS A 220 -9.39 -1.05 2.68
CA LYS A 220 -10.20 -1.92 1.81
C LYS A 220 -10.18 -3.37 2.32
N TRP A 221 -9.00 -3.92 2.60
CA TRP A 221 -8.88 -5.30 3.06
C TRP A 221 -9.34 -5.49 4.51
N LEU A 222 -9.10 -4.52 5.40
CA LEU A 222 -9.65 -4.55 6.76
C LEU A 222 -11.18 -4.59 6.75
N ARG A 223 -11.83 -3.76 5.92
CA ARG A 223 -13.28 -3.80 5.70
C ARG A 223 -13.75 -5.15 5.14
N LYS A 224 -13.07 -5.66 4.11
CA LYS A 224 -13.43 -6.96 3.54
C LYS A 224 -13.36 -8.09 4.57
N ARG A 225 -12.36 -8.08 5.45
CA ARG A 225 -12.20 -9.05 6.54
C ARG A 225 -13.27 -8.88 7.63
N SER A 226 -13.69 -7.65 7.94
CA SER A 226 -14.76 -7.40 8.93
C SER A 226 -16.18 -7.58 8.38
N GLY A 227 -16.33 -7.69 7.06
CA GLY A 227 -17.63 -7.72 6.39
C GLY A 227 -18.30 -6.34 6.28
N GLU A 228 -17.59 -5.27 6.65
CA GLU A 228 -18.10 -3.91 6.53
C GLU A 228 -18.26 -3.54 5.05
N GLN A 229 -19.45 -3.04 4.70
CA GLN A 229 -19.74 -2.51 3.38
C GLN A 229 -19.71 -0.98 3.41
N ALA A 230 -18.89 -0.40 2.54
CA ALA A 230 -18.87 1.03 2.28
C ALA A 230 -19.07 1.30 0.78
N PRO A 231 -19.88 2.30 0.39
CA PRO A 231 -20.04 2.63 -1.02
C PRO A 231 -18.71 3.10 -1.64
N LEU A 232 -18.57 2.88 -2.94
CA LEU A 232 -17.39 3.27 -3.72
C LEU A 232 -16.07 2.60 -3.32
N ASP A 233 -16.13 1.41 -2.71
CA ASP A 233 -14.96 0.60 -2.35
C ASP A 233 -14.16 0.11 -3.57
N GLU A 234 -14.85 -0.17 -4.68
CA GLU A 234 -14.22 -0.54 -5.95
C GLU A 234 -14.71 0.35 -7.09
N LYS A 235 -13.83 0.65 -8.03
CA LYS A 235 -14.19 1.36 -9.27
C LYS A 235 -14.80 0.39 -10.27
N LYS A 236 -16.04 -0.02 -10.02
CA LYS A 236 -16.80 -0.93 -10.87
C LYS A 236 -18.24 -0.48 -11.08
N CYS A 237 -18.91 -1.09 -12.06
CA CYS A 237 -20.35 -0.96 -12.20
C CYS A 237 -21.06 -1.80 -11.13
N ASP A 238 -22.01 -1.21 -10.41
CA ASP A 238 -22.79 -1.91 -9.36
C ASP A 238 -23.77 -2.95 -9.91
N PHE A 239 -24.04 -2.93 -11.22
CA PHE A 239 -24.90 -3.92 -11.86
C PHE A 239 -24.11 -5.10 -12.42
N CYS A 240 -23.25 -4.85 -13.42
CA CYS A 240 -22.56 -5.92 -14.15
C CYS A 240 -21.18 -6.26 -13.58
N GLY A 241 -20.71 -5.56 -12.54
CA GLY A 241 -19.40 -5.79 -11.93
C GLY A 241 -18.21 -5.36 -12.79
N LYS A 242 -18.41 -4.83 -14.00
CA LYS A 242 -17.33 -4.41 -14.90
C LYS A 242 -16.40 -3.41 -14.19
N LYS A 243 -15.13 -3.79 -14.08
CA LYS A 243 -14.06 -3.00 -13.46
C LYS A 243 -13.36 -2.13 -14.51
N ASP A 244 -12.72 -1.07 -14.02
CA ASP A 244 -11.84 -0.23 -14.84
C ASP A 244 -10.44 -0.87 -14.94
N ASP A 245 -10.29 -1.87 -15.81
CA ASP A 245 -9.03 -2.62 -16.01
C ASP A 245 -8.00 -1.83 -16.86
N GLY A 246 -7.86 -0.52 -16.61
CA GLY A 246 -7.00 0.41 -17.37
C GLY A 246 -7.68 1.02 -18.61
N ASN A 247 -8.87 0.53 -18.99
CA ASN A 247 -9.65 1.03 -20.12
C ASN A 247 -10.67 2.09 -19.68
N GLN A 248 -10.21 3.32 -19.36
CA GLN A 248 -10.99 4.56 -19.08
C GLN A 248 -12.51 4.36 -18.83
N LEU A 249 -12.90 3.48 -17.89
CA LEU A 249 -14.29 3.09 -17.74
C LEU A 249 -15.02 4.27 -17.12
N LYS A 250 -15.78 5.01 -17.95
CA LYS A 250 -16.50 6.19 -17.51
C LYS A 250 -17.77 5.80 -16.78
N LEU A 251 -17.62 5.52 -15.49
CA LEU A 251 -18.74 5.26 -14.60
C LEU A 251 -19.50 6.55 -14.29
N LYS A 252 -20.81 6.54 -14.54
CA LYS A 252 -21.73 7.63 -14.14
C LYS A 252 -22.34 7.29 -12.79
N ALA A 253 -22.37 8.26 -11.88
CA ALA A 253 -23.02 8.10 -10.59
C ALA A 253 -24.56 8.19 -10.72
N CYS A 254 -25.27 7.45 -9.87
CA CYS A 254 -26.71 7.62 -9.66
C CYS A 254 -27.00 9.08 -9.29
N SER A 255 -27.93 9.73 -9.99
CA SER A 255 -28.27 11.14 -9.77
C SER A 255 -28.90 11.42 -8.40
N ALA A 256 -29.53 10.42 -7.78
CA ALA A 256 -30.17 10.56 -6.48
C ALA A 256 -29.18 10.36 -5.32
N CYS A 257 -28.52 9.20 -5.24
CA CYS A 257 -27.68 8.86 -4.09
C CYS A 257 -26.22 9.30 -4.22
N ARG A 258 -25.73 9.51 -5.46
CA ARG A 258 -24.32 9.80 -5.82
C ARG A 258 -23.29 8.72 -5.46
N SER A 259 -23.72 7.63 -4.82
CA SER A 259 -22.85 6.56 -4.32
C SER A 259 -22.84 5.30 -5.19
N ALA A 260 -23.92 5.03 -5.93
CA ALA A 260 -23.94 3.95 -6.91
C ALA A 260 -23.39 4.41 -8.27
N ARG A 261 -22.66 3.55 -8.98
CA ARG A 261 -21.95 3.80 -10.24
C ARG A 261 -22.34 2.81 -11.33
N TYR A 262 -22.53 3.32 -12.55
CA TYR A 262 -22.94 2.54 -13.71
C TYR A 262 -22.09 2.81 -14.94
N CYS A 263 -21.73 1.76 -15.67
CA CYS A 263 -21.03 1.90 -16.95
C CYS A 263 -21.96 2.35 -18.09
N SER A 264 -23.28 2.21 -17.93
CA SER A 264 -24.27 2.61 -18.93
C SER A 264 -25.64 2.89 -18.29
N ALA A 265 -26.48 3.66 -19.00
CA ALA A 265 -27.87 3.87 -18.61
C ALA A 265 -28.69 2.58 -18.60
N ALA A 266 -28.33 1.59 -19.44
CA ALA A 266 -28.95 0.28 -19.44
C ALA A 266 -28.69 -0.47 -18.13
N CYS A 267 -27.43 -0.50 -17.67
CA CYS A 267 -27.07 -1.09 -16.38
C CYS A 267 -27.80 -0.40 -15.22
N GLN A 268 -27.92 0.93 -15.27
CA GLN A 268 -28.69 1.66 -14.26
C GLN A 268 -30.17 1.26 -14.25
N ARG A 269 -30.83 1.19 -15.42
CA ARG A 269 -32.25 0.79 -15.51
C ARG A 269 -32.48 -0.64 -15.01
N SER A 270 -31.57 -1.57 -15.33
CA SER A 270 -31.66 -2.94 -14.85
C SER A 270 -31.48 -3.04 -13.34
N HIS A 271 -30.48 -2.35 -12.79
CA HIS A 271 -30.25 -2.31 -11.34
C HIS A 271 -31.31 -1.53 -10.57
N TRP A 272 -31.97 -0.55 -11.19
CA TRP A 272 -32.95 0.31 -10.52
C TRP A 272 -34.08 -0.47 -9.83
N LYS A 273 -34.46 -1.64 -10.38
CA LYS A 273 -35.48 -2.51 -9.79
C LYS A 273 -35.17 -2.88 -8.34
N THR A 274 -33.90 -3.16 -8.04
CA THR A 274 -33.42 -3.51 -6.69
C THR A 274 -32.81 -2.31 -5.98
N HIS A 275 -32.08 -1.43 -6.68
CA HIS A 275 -31.41 -0.28 -6.09
C HIS A 275 -32.37 0.76 -5.51
N LYS A 276 -33.57 0.94 -6.09
CA LYS A 276 -34.51 1.97 -5.63
C LYS A 276 -34.86 1.86 -4.14
N THR A 277 -34.85 0.66 -3.57
CA THR A 277 -35.16 0.41 -2.15
C THR A 277 -33.98 0.71 -1.23
N THR A 278 -32.76 0.67 -1.75
CA THR A 278 -31.51 0.94 -1.01
C THR A 278 -30.89 2.29 -1.36
N CYS A 279 -31.46 3.01 -2.33
CA CYS A 279 -30.98 4.30 -2.81
C CYS A 279 -31.18 5.40 -1.78
N LYS A 280 -30.12 5.76 -1.05
CA LYS A 280 -30.11 6.86 -0.09
C LYS A 280 -29.97 8.20 -0.81
N ALA A 281 -31.06 8.86 -1.18
CA ALA A 281 -31.01 10.20 -1.78
C ALA A 281 -30.52 11.28 -0.78
N PHE A 282 -30.18 12.47 -1.27
CA PHE A 282 -29.88 13.63 -0.41
C PHE A 282 -31.18 14.14 0.22
N THR A 283 -31.24 14.16 1.56
CA THR A 283 -32.41 14.55 2.35
C THR A 283 -31.97 15.35 3.58
N PRO A 284 -32.80 16.24 4.15
CA PRO A 284 -32.45 16.97 5.37
C PRO A 284 -32.01 16.07 6.53
N SER A 285 -32.56 14.86 6.65
CA SER A 285 -32.21 13.91 7.71
C SER A 285 -30.79 13.33 7.59
N ASN A 286 -30.25 13.20 6.37
CA ASN A 286 -28.96 12.54 6.12
C ASN A 286 -27.89 13.48 5.55
N THR A 287 -28.18 14.77 5.44
CA THR A 287 -27.23 15.81 5.03
C THR A 287 -27.00 16.83 6.13
N VAL A 288 -25.91 17.58 6.01
CA VAL A 288 -25.67 18.84 6.74
C VAL A 288 -25.27 19.94 5.76
N ALA A 289 -25.63 21.17 6.07
CA ALA A 289 -25.13 22.35 5.37
C ALA A 289 -23.95 22.92 6.15
N LEU A 290 -22.81 23.06 5.47
CA LEU A 290 -21.59 23.68 5.99
C LEU A 290 -21.31 24.95 5.19
N LYS A 291 -20.73 25.96 5.86
CA LYS A 291 -20.29 27.19 5.24
C LYS A 291 -18.78 27.12 4.95
N PRO A 292 -18.36 27.06 3.68
CA PRO A 292 -16.96 27.15 3.31
C PRO A 292 -16.35 28.50 3.69
N SER A 293 -15.09 28.48 4.13
CA SER A 293 -14.23 29.63 4.34
C SER A 293 -12.99 29.45 3.47
N TYR A 294 -12.56 30.53 2.79
CA TYR A 294 -11.42 30.52 1.88
C TYR A 294 -10.24 31.36 2.39
N ASP A 295 -10.26 31.69 3.67
CA ASP A 295 -9.15 32.34 4.36
C ASP A 295 -7.86 31.52 4.20
N ASP A 296 -6.74 32.23 4.19
CA ASP A 296 -5.44 31.59 4.04
C ASP A 296 -5.18 30.58 5.18
N LEU A 297 -4.64 29.43 4.82
CA LEU A 297 -4.30 28.35 5.74
C LEU A 297 -3.03 28.64 6.56
N GLY A 298 -2.41 29.82 6.40
CA GLY A 298 -1.18 30.21 7.07
C GLY A 298 0.08 29.69 6.37
N GLY A 299 0.04 29.53 5.04
CA GLY A 299 1.15 29.05 4.21
C GLY A 299 0.89 27.73 3.47
N PRO A 300 1.90 27.22 2.73
CA PRO A 300 1.76 26.02 1.90
C PRO A 300 1.50 24.77 2.75
N VAL A 301 0.51 23.98 2.36
CA VAL A 301 0.10 22.76 3.07
C VAL A 301 0.93 21.56 2.60
N MET A 302 1.74 20.96 3.46
CA MET A 302 2.52 19.75 3.12
C MET A 302 1.77 18.45 3.48
N PRO A 303 1.68 17.45 2.57
CA PRO A 303 1.17 16.14 2.93
C PRO A 303 2.05 15.44 3.98
N ILE A 304 1.43 14.87 5.03
CA ILE A 304 2.14 14.12 6.08
C ILE A 304 2.99 12.98 5.51
N ALA A 305 2.51 12.31 4.46
CA ALA A 305 3.26 11.25 3.81
C ALA A 305 4.54 11.76 3.14
N ASP A 306 4.50 12.94 2.51
CA ASP A 306 5.69 13.59 1.93
C ASP A 306 6.66 14.00 3.04
N PHE A 307 6.16 14.65 4.10
CA PHE A 307 6.97 14.98 5.28
C PHE A 307 7.66 13.75 5.88
N ARG A 308 6.91 12.68 6.16
CA ARG A 308 7.44 11.46 6.78
C ARG A 308 8.45 10.76 5.88
N ARG A 309 8.20 10.68 4.58
CA ARG A 309 9.14 10.03 3.65
C ARG A 309 10.43 10.82 3.51
N ARG A 310 10.37 12.15 3.44
CA ARG A 310 11.56 13.01 3.49
C ARG A 310 12.34 12.82 4.79
N ALA A 311 11.65 12.78 5.93
CA ALA A 311 12.27 12.55 7.24
C ALA A 311 12.96 11.17 7.32
N LEU A 312 12.44 10.16 6.62
CA LEU A 312 13.01 8.82 6.53
C LEU A 312 14.03 8.65 5.40
N GLY A 313 14.34 9.69 4.63
CA GLY A 313 15.25 9.60 3.48
C GLY A 313 14.75 8.69 2.35
N LEU A 314 13.45 8.42 2.29
CA LEU A 314 12.86 7.53 1.30
C LEU A 314 12.59 8.30 0.00
N PRO A 315 13.01 7.78 -1.18
CA PRO A 315 12.71 8.42 -2.45
C PRO A 315 11.19 8.55 -2.66
N THR A 316 10.74 9.73 -3.09
CA THR A 316 9.34 10.07 -3.34
C THR A 316 9.21 10.69 -4.72
N ASP A 317 8.19 10.28 -5.47
CA ASP A 317 7.77 11.06 -6.62
C ASP A 317 7.41 12.48 -6.18
N ALA A 318 7.66 13.46 -7.05
CA ALA A 318 7.34 14.84 -6.77
C ALA A 318 5.83 14.98 -6.48
N THR A 319 5.51 15.53 -5.31
CA THR A 319 4.12 15.89 -5.00
C THR A 319 3.68 16.97 -5.97
N PRO A 320 2.55 16.80 -6.68
CA PRO A 320 2.07 17.81 -7.61
C PRO A 320 1.87 19.17 -6.93
N ALA A 321 2.27 20.27 -7.58
CA ALA A 321 2.22 21.61 -7.00
C ALA A 321 0.82 21.99 -6.48
N HIS A 322 -0.25 21.52 -7.14
CA HIS A 322 -1.64 21.78 -6.74
C HIS A 322 -2.02 21.14 -5.38
N HIS A 323 -1.24 20.20 -4.85
CA HIS A 323 -1.45 19.66 -3.49
C HIS A 323 -1.02 20.64 -2.40
N MET A 324 -0.20 21.64 -2.74
CA MET A 324 0.32 22.67 -1.83
C MET A 324 -0.54 23.94 -1.84
N CYS A 325 -1.57 24.01 -2.71
CA CYS A 325 -2.46 25.16 -2.80
C CYS A 325 -3.23 25.38 -1.49
N SER A 326 -3.33 26.66 -1.10
CA SER A 326 -4.18 27.11 0.02
C SER A 326 -5.67 27.03 -0.35
N ALA A 327 -6.55 27.49 0.53
CA ALA A 327 -8.00 27.48 0.32
C ALA A 327 -8.40 28.31 -0.91
N HIS A 328 -9.26 27.75 -1.77
CA HIS A 328 -9.76 28.40 -2.98
C HIS A 328 -11.05 27.74 -3.48
N GLN A 329 -11.83 28.53 -4.23
CA GLN A 329 -13.07 28.10 -4.87
C GLN A 329 -12.78 27.30 -6.15
N PRO A 330 -13.68 26.40 -6.57
CA PRO A 330 -13.57 25.79 -7.88
C PRO A 330 -13.89 26.80 -8.98
N ALA A 331 -13.30 26.60 -10.16
CA ALA A 331 -13.60 27.41 -11.34
C ALA A 331 -15.09 27.33 -11.75
N ALA A 332 -15.75 26.20 -11.44
CA ALA A 332 -17.19 26.02 -11.62
C ALA A 332 -17.76 25.16 -10.50
N PHE A 333 -18.94 25.52 -9.99
CA PHE A 333 -19.61 24.83 -8.89
C PHE A 333 -20.22 23.49 -9.34
N PRO A 334 -19.67 22.34 -8.89
CA PRO A 334 -20.13 21.05 -9.36
C PRO A 334 -21.46 20.65 -8.71
N LYS A 335 -22.40 20.14 -9.53
CA LYS A 335 -23.67 19.57 -9.06
C LYS A 335 -23.51 18.33 -8.16
N SER A 336 -22.31 17.73 -8.11
CA SER A 336 -21.94 16.68 -7.17
C SER A 336 -20.43 16.51 -7.18
N VAL A 337 -19.89 16.32 -5.98
CA VAL A 337 -18.47 16.18 -5.73
C VAL A 337 -18.25 15.14 -4.63
N ILE A 338 -17.08 14.50 -4.63
CA ILE A 338 -16.59 13.73 -3.49
C ILE A 338 -15.56 14.59 -2.78
N VAL A 339 -15.80 14.85 -1.50
CA VAL A 339 -14.89 15.61 -0.66
C VAL A 339 -14.26 14.70 0.39
N LYS A 340 -13.00 14.97 0.68
CA LYS A 340 -12.33 14.51 1.89
C LYS A 340 -12.44 15.62 2.92
N ILE A 341 -12.96 15.27 4.08
CA ILE A 341 -13.03 16.16 5.24
C ILE A 341 -12.02 15.65 6.25
N GLN A 342 -11.13 16.53 6.69
CA GLN A 342 -10.11 16.26 7.68
C GLN A 342 -10.40 17.11 8.92
N VAL A 343 -10.61 16.44 10.05
CA VAL A 343 -10.78 17.10 11.34
C VAL A 343 -9.41 17.44 11.93
N PRO A 344 -9.35 18.44 12.83
CA PRO A 344 -8.15 18.70 13.62
C PRO A 344 -7.67 17.42 14.31
N TYR A 345 -6.43 17.02 14.00
CA TYR A 345 -5.82 15.81 14.51
C TYR A 345 -5.15 16.08 15.85
N VAL A 346 -5.41 15.23 16.83
CA VAL A 346 -4.94 15.38 18.21
C VAL A 346 -3.79 14.42 18.55
N GLY A 347 -3.19 13.75 17.57
CA GLY A 347 -2.03 12.88 17.80
C GLY A 347 -2.31 11.64 18.67
N ASP A 348 -1.28 10.82 18.85
CA ASP A 348 -1.16 9.87 19.97
C ASP A 348 -0.58 10.61 21.18
N MET A 349 -1.25 11.68 21.59
CA MET A 349 -0.85 12.41 22.78
C MET A 349 -1.27 11.66 24.05
N SER A 350 -0.58 11.92 25.17
CA SER A 350 -0.98 11.42 26.48
C SER A 350 -2.44 11.81 26.78
N ARG A 351 -3.15 11.04 27.60
CA ARG A 351 -4.55 11.33 27.93
C ARG A 351 -4.75 12.73 28.54
N GLU A 352 -3.74 13.24 29.27
CA GLU A 352 -3.74 14.60 29.82
C GLU A 352 -3.57 15.68 28.74
N ASP A 353 -2.63 15.46 27.81
CA ASP A 353 -2.42 16.35 26.67
C ASP A 353 -3.63 16.34 25.72
N GLN A 354 -4.28 15.19 25.53
CA GLN A 354 -5.53 15.07 24.78
C GLN A 354 -6.62 15.96 25.37
N VAL A 355 -6.77 16.03 26.71
CA VAL A 355 -7.80 16.88 27.34
C VAL A 355 -7.46 18.37 27.15
N ARG A 356 -6.19 18.77 27.30
CA ARG A 356 -5.75 20.15 27.07
C ARG A 356 -5.95 20.56 25.61
N PHE A 357 -5.51 19.73 24.67
CA PHE A 357 -5.64 20.00 23.23
C PHE A 357 -7.05 19.80 22.69
N ALA A 358 -7.90 18.98 23.31
CA ALA A 358 -9.29 18.79 22.85
C ALA A 358 -10.07 20.11 22.87
N SER A 359 -9.80 21.00 23.82
CA SER A 359 -10.41 22.32 23.86
C SER A 359 -10.03 23.17 22.63
N TYR A 360 -8.75 23.22 22.25
CA TYR A 360 -8.26 23.90 21.06
C TYR A 360 -8.71 23.22 19.74
N ALA A 361 -8.56 21.90 19.65
CA ALA A 361 -8.93 21.11 18.48
C ALA A 361 -10.44 21.11 18.22
N SER A 362 -11.27 21.33 19.25
CA SER A 362 -12.72 21.50 19.08
C SER A 362 -13.09 22.83 18.41
N GLN A 363 -12.19 23.81 18.41
CA GLN A 363 -12.42 25.12 17.78
C GLN A 363 -11.69 25.29 16.45
N SER A 364 -10.65 24.50 16.19
CA SER A 364 -9.90 24.56 14.94
C SER A 364 -10.76 24.20 13.72
N PRO A 365 -10.56 24.85 12.57
CA PRO A 365 -11.34 24.57 11.37
C PRO A 365 -11.06 23.16 10.83
N MET A 366 -12.08 22.53 10.24
CA MET A 366 -11.87 21.33 9.41
C MET A 366 -11.35 21.74 8.04
N LEU A 367 -10.51 20.90 7.43
CA LEU A 367 -10.06 21.08 6.05
C LEU A 367 -10.91 20.20 5.12
N VAL A 368 -11.45 20.78 4.06
CA VAL A 368 -12.28 20.09 3.05
C VAL A 368 -11.68 20.27 1.69
N TYR A 369 -11.51 19.19 0.94
CA TYR A 369 -10.98 19.26 -0.42
C TYR A 369 -11.39 18.07 -1.31
N THR A 370 -11.30 18.29 -2.61
CA THR A 370 -11.48 17.25 -3.64
C THR A 370 -10.17 16.51 -3.91
N LYS A 371 -10.25 15.36 -4.58
CA LYS A 371 -9.06 14.60 -5.00
C LYS A 371 -8.08 15.42 -5.84
N LYS A 372 -8.60 16.26 -6.74
CA LYS A 372 -7.76 17.11 -7.61
C LYS A 372 -7.31 18.41 -6.94
N ARG A 373 -7.75 18.66 -5.70
CA ARG A 373 -7.55 19.93 -5.00
C ARG A 373 -8.00 21.13 -5.85
N ASP A 374 -8.99 20.95 -6.72
CA ASP A 374 -9.65 22.03 -7.48
C ASP A 374 -10.74 22.74 -6.66
N PHE A 375 -10.99 22.25 -5.45
CA PHE A 375 -11.74 22.93 -4.40
C PHE A 375 -11.08 22.59 -3.07
N VAL A 376 -10.74 23.62 -2.30
CA VAL A 376 -10.13 23.53 -0.96
C VAL A 376 -10.75 24.61 -0.08
N CYS A 377 -11.32 24.25 1.07
CA CYS A 377 -11.85 25.23 2.01
C CYS A 377 -11.67 24.80 3.46
N GLN A 378 -11.83 25.75 4.36
CA GLN A 378 -12.00 25.51 5.79
C GLN A 378 -13.47 25.50 6.17
N ILE A 379 -13.84 24.72 7.18
CA ILE A 379 -15.14 24.80 7.87
C ILE A 379 -14.88 25.21 9.31
N LYS A 380 -15.36 26.39 9.69
CA LYS A 380 -15.19 26.94 11.04
C LYS A 380 -16.39 26.55 11.90
N ARG A 381 -16.13 26.11 13.14
CA ARG A 381 -17.19 25.72 14.07
C ARG A 381 -18.20 26.84 14.38
N PRO A 382 -17.79 28.11 14.58
CA PRO A 382 -18.74 29.19 14.90
C PRO A 382 -19.83 29.45 13.84
N ASP A 383 -19.58 29.15 12.56
CA ASP A 383 -20.56 29.39 11.49
C ASP A 383 -21.78 28.46 11.59
N ASN A 384 -21.57 27.21 12.05
CA ASN A 384 -22.65 26.25 12.29
C ASN A 384 -22.15 25.12 13.23
N PRO A 385 -22.21 25.31 14.56
CA PRO A 385 -21.63 24.36 15.51
C PRO A 385 -22.26 22.96 15.42
N ALA A 386 -23.57 22.87 15.25
CA ALA A 386 -24.28 21.59 15.19
C ALA A 386 -23.87 20.76 13.95
N ALA A 387 -23.75 21.40 12.79
CA ALA A 387 -23.32 20.72 11.57
C ALA A 387 -21.84 20.30 11.64
N TYR A 388 -20.98 21.19 12.16
CA TYR A 388 -19.57 20.90 12.41
C TYR A 388 -19.43 19.68 13.34
N ASP A 389 -20.04 19.72 14.53
CA ASP A 389 -19.89 18.68 15.55
C ASP A 389 -20.42 17.34 15.06
N ARG A 390 -21.51 17.33 14.27
CA ARG A 390 -22.06 16.12 13.65
C ARG A 390 -21.07 15.46 12.68
N VAL A 391 -20.42 16.24 11.82
CA VAL A 391 -19.41 15.71 10.87
C VAL A 391 -18.17 15.23 11.62
N ALA A 392 -17.68 16.02 12.58
CA ALA A 392 -16.51 15.66 13.36
C ALA A 392 -16.73 14.35 14.16
N LYS A 393 -17.91 14.18 14.76
CA LYS A 393 -18.29 12.94 15.46
C LYS A 393 -18.22 11.73 14.53
N ILE A 394 -18.81 11.81 13.34
CA ILE A 394 -18.80 10.71 12.36
C ILE A 394 -17.38 10.35 11.95
N ILE A 395 -16.52 11.34 11.70
CA ILE A 395 -15.13 11.11 11.30
C ILE A 395 -14.32 10.49 12.45
N ARG A 396 -14.54 10.91 13.69
CA ARG A 396 -13.85 10.34 14.86
C ARG A 396 -14.28 8.90 15.14
N GLU A 397 -15.56 8.59 14.96
CA GLU A 397 -16.10 7.26 15.23
C GLU A 397 -15.86 6.26 14.10
N LYS A 398 -15.91 6.71 12.84
CA LYS A 398 -15.94 5.83 11.65
C LYS A 398 -14.92 6.20 10.57
N GLY A 399 -14.28 7.36 10.68
CA GLY A 399 -13.27 7.79 9.73
C GLY A 399 -11.91 7.16 10.01
N VAL A 400 -11.01 7.26 9.04
CA VAL A 400 -9.67 6.68 9.13
C VAL A 400 -8.84 7.41 10.15
N GLY A 401 -8.26 6.65 11.08
CA GLY A 401 -7.41 7.18 12.15
C GLY A 401 -8.12 8.25 12.97
N ALA A 402 -9.46 8.20 13.05
CA ALA A 402 -10.32 9.21 13.68
C ALA A 402 -10.11 10.65 13.16
N ALA A 403 -9.51 10.81 11.97
CA ALA A 403 -8.98 12.09 11.50
C ALA A 403 -9.54 12.54 10.15
N LYS A 404 -9.98 11.60 9.31
CA LYS A 404 -10.45 11.90 7.94
C LYS A 404 -11.60 11.01 7.50
N GLY A 405 -12.52 11.57 6.73
CA GLY A 405 -13.63 10.85 6.11
C GLY A 405 -13.94 11.33 4.70
N TYR A 406 -14.59 10.47 3.91
CA TYR A 406 -14.94 10.72 2.51
C TYR A 406 -16.45 10.77 2.35
N PHE A 407 -16.94 11.82 1.69
CA PHE A 407 -18.37 12.07 1.61
C PHE A 407 -18.79 12.46 0.19
N ALA A 408 -19.98 12.02 -0.20
CA ALA A 408 -20.69 12.62 -1.32
C ALA A 408 -21.21 14.00 -0.86
N ALA A 409 -21.02 15.01 -1.69
CA ALA A 409 -21.45 16.36 -1.41
C ALA A 409 -21.97 17.11 -2.64
N GLU A 410 -22.68 18.19 -2.41
CA GLU A 410 -23.14 19.16 -3.40
C GLU A 410 -22.67 20.55 -2.98
N LEU A 411 -21.82 21.17 -3.78
CA LEU A 411 -21.38 22.55 -3.55
C LEU A 411 -22.29 23.47 -4.36
N LYS A 412 -23.29 24.06 -3.69
CA LYS A 412 -24.34 24.86 -4.35
C LYS A 412 -23.88 26.28 -4.66
N SER A 413 -23.02 26.84 -3.82
CA SER A 413 -22.46 28.18 -3.96
C SER A 413 -21.11 28.26 -3.22
N ALA A 414 -20.48 29.45 -3.23
CA ALA A 414 -19.27 29.70 -2.46
C ALA A 414 -19.48 29.46 -0.95
N ASP A 415 -20.71 29.67 -0.46
CA ASP A 415 -21.05 29.69 0.96
C ASP A 415 -21.90 28.50 1.42
N GLU A 416 -22.29 27.59 0.52
CA GLU A 416 -23.17 26.46 0.84
C GLU A 416 -22.63 25.13 0.28
N LEU A 417 -22.06 24.32 1.19
CA LEU A 417 -21.64 22.95 0.94
C LEU A 417 -22.58 21.97 1.66
N ILE A 418 -23.33 21.18 0.90
CA ILE A 418 -24.19 20.12 1.44
C ILE A 418 -23.43 18.80 1.48
N VAL A 419 -23.19 18.26 2.67
CA VAL A 419 -22.45 17.00 2.87
C VAL A 419 -23.42 15.90 3.30
N LYS A 420 -23.38 14.75 2.63
CA LYS A 420 -24.20 13.58 2.96
C LYS A 420 -23.56 12.77 4.09
N VAL A 421 -23.93 13.09 5.31
CA VAL A 421 -23.39 12.48 6.54
C VAL A 421 -24.01 11.13 6.90
N GLY A 422 -25.16 10.76 6.33
CA GLY A 422 -25.79 9.45 6.56
C GLY A 422 -25.09 8.27 5.86
N GLU A 423 -24.02 8.53 5.10
CA GLU A 423 -23.27 7.53 4.36
C GLU A 423 -21.81 7.96 4.20
N LEU A 424 -20.91 7.33 4.96
CA LEU A 424 -19.48 7.48 4.80
C LEU A 424 -19.02 6.62 3.62
N LEU A 425 -18.25 7.18 2.70
CA LEU A 425 -17.70 6.47 1.56
C LEU A 425 -16.45 5.69 1.96
N ALA A 426 -16.16 4.61 1.23
CA ALA A 426 -14.91 3.88 1.35
C ALA A 426 -13.70 4.81 1.14
N GLU A 427 -12.56 4.49 1.77
CA GLU A 427 -11.32 5.25 1.59
C GLU A 427 -10.97 5.45 0.13
N GLN A 428 -10.83 6.71 -0.24
CA GLN A 428 -10.40 7.10 -1.56
C GLN A 428 -8.90 7.46 -1.54
N PRO A 429 -8.13 7.15 -2.60
CA PRO A 429 -6.74 7.56 -2.72
C PRO A 429 -6.67 9.05 -3.11
N PHE A 430 -6.92 9.94 -2.14
CA PHE A 430 -6.89 11.41 -2.24
C PHE A 430 -5.54 12.00 -1.86
#